data_AF-A0A4Y3FU76-F1
#
_entry.id   AF-A0A4Y3FU76-F1
#
_cell.length_a   1.000
_cell.length_b   1.000
_cell.length_c   1.000
_cell.angle_alpha   90.00
_cell.angle_beta   90.00
_cell.angle_gamma   90.00
#
_symmetry.space_group_name_H-M   'P 1'
#
loop_
_entity.id
_entity.type
_entity.pdbx_description
1 polymer ?
#
loop_
_entity_poly.entity_id
_entity_poly.type
_entity_poly.pdbx_seq_one_letter_code
_entity_poly.pdbx_strand_id
1 'polypeptide(L)' 'MNWRGQPLISYETVIKLIGATTTSKGLTVAARLDEGEYKSGVKISEGDIAQLQIQPHSLNPKWNYTLSSRDVHPLK' A
#
# COMPACT_ATOMS: atom_id res chain seq x y z
N MET A 1 17.42 14.63 19.89
CA MET A 1 16.65 14.18 18.72
C MET A 1 15.43 15.09 18.63
N ASN A 2 15.45 16.04 17.71
CA ASN A 2 14.46 17.12 17.67
C ASN A 2 13.17 16.59 17.01
N TRP A 3 12.14 16.39 17.81
CA TRP A 3 10.78 15.94 17.49
C TRP A 3 9.97 16.90 16.60
N ARG A 4 10.64 17.78 15.85
CA ARG A 4 9.96 18.71 14.96
C ARG A 4 9.47 17.96 13.73
N GLY A 5 8.20 17.57 13.76
CA GLY A 5 7.50 17.05 12.59
C GLY A 5 7.59 18.04 11.44
N GLN A 6 7.95 17.55 10.26
CA GLN A 6 7.92 18.32 9.03
C GLN A 6 6.47 18.33 8.51
N PRO A 7 5.83 19.49 8.30
CA PRO A 7 4.46 19.52 7.80
C PRO A 7 4.41 19.05 6.33
N LEU A 8 3.41 18.23 5.99
CA LEU A 8 3.23 17.63 4.67
C LEU A 8 2.51 18.60 3.71
N ILE A 9 3.14 19.75 3.43
CA ILE A 9 2.54 20.86 2.68
C ILE A 9 2.65 20.74 1.15
N SER A 10 3.43 19.78 0.66
CA SER A 10 3.60 19.55 -0.79
C SER A 10 3.84 18.07 -1.10
N TYR A 11 3.45 17.64 -2.30
CA TYR A 11 3.76 16.29 -2.80
C TYR A 11 5.26 16.01 -2.79
N GLU A 12 6.08 17.00 -3.14
CA GLU A 12 7.54 16.89 -3.08
C GLU A 12 8.02 16.56 -1.65
N THR A 13 7.47 17.24 -0.65
CA THR A 13 7.81 16.99 0.77
C THR A 13 7.43 15.57 1.17
N VAL A 14 6.23 15.12 0.79
CA VAL A 14 5.75 13.75 1.07
C VAL A 14 6.64 12.70 0.41
N ILE A 15 6.93 12.86 -0.89
CA ILE A 15 7.77 11.94 -1.66
C ILE A 15 9.16 11.82 -1.05
N LYS A 16 9.80 12.96 -0.73
CA LYS A 16 11.12 12.99 -0.10
C LYS A 16 11.14 12.28 1.25
N LEU A 17 10.12 12.52 2.09
CA LEU A 17 10.05 11.93 3.43
C LEU A 17 9.81 10.42 3.37
N ILE A 18 8.90 9.94 2.52
CA ILE A 18 8.64 8.49 2.36
C ILE A 18 9.86 7.80 1.75
N GLY A 19 10.43 8.36 0.67
CA GLY A 19 11.58 7.77 -0.02
C GLY A 19 12.86 7.73 0.81
N ALA A 20 13.00 8.57 1.84
CA ALA A 20 14.12 8.53 2.77
C ALA A 20 14.04 7.37 3.79
N THR A 21 12.95 6.60 3.81
CA THR A 21 12.75 5.50 4.76
C THR A 21 13.72 4.36 4.47
N THR A 22 14.58 4.07 5.45
CA THR A 22 15.44 2.89 5.47
C THR A 22 15.31 2.15 6.80
N THR A 23 15.53 0.84 6.80
CA THR A 23 15.56 0.04 8.05
C THR A 23 16.92 -0.60 8.23
N SER A 24 17.27 -0.93 9.48
CA SER A 24 18.51 -1.66 9.79
C SER A 24 18.60 -3.03 9.12
N LYS A 25 17.46 -3.62 8.74
CA LYS A 25 17.36 -4.88 8.01
C LYS A 25 17.47 -4.72 6.49
N GLY A 26 17.76 -3.52 6.00
CA GLY A 26 18.05 -3.28 4.58
C GLY A 26 16.85 -2.92 3.70
N LEU A 27 15.64 -2.73 4.25
CA LEU A 27 14.52 -2.18 3.48
C LEU A 27 14.87 -0.76 3.00
N THR A 28 14.64 -0.50 1.71
CA THR A 28 14.64 0.83 1.10
C THR A 28 13.28 1.07 0.44
N VAL A 29 12.83 2.32 0.43
CA VAL A 29 11.52 2.69 -0.12
C VAL A 29 11.71 3.65 -1.30
N ALA A 30 11.01 3.39 -2.40
CA ALA A 30 10.87 4.34 -3.49
C ALA A 30 9.46 4.94 -3.46
N ALA A 31 9.37 6.27 -3.56
CA ALA A 31 8.11 7.00 -3.64
C ALA A 31 8.10 7.84 -4.91
N ARG A 32 6.95 7.90 -5.58
CA ARG A 32 6.73 8.72 -6.77
C ARG A 32 5.33 9.31 -6.75
N LEU A 33 5.16 10.46 -7.38
CA LEU A 33 3.83 10.97 -7.70
C LEU A 33 3.23 10.08 -8.80
N ASP A 34 2.00 9.67 -8.60
CA ASP A 34 1.19 9.04 -9.65
C ASP A 34 0.18 10.09 -10.13
N GLU A 35 0.34 10.52 -11.37
CA GLU A 35 -0.53 11.50 -12.02
C GLU A 35 -1.63 10.81 -12.86
N GLY A 36 -1.76 9.49 -12.72
CA GLY A 36 -2.82 8.73 -13.36
C GLY A 36 -4.21 9.20 -12.95
N GLU A 37 -5.09 9.39 -13.93
CA GLU A 37 -6.51 9.63 -13.68
C GLU A 37 -7.25 8.30 -13.49
N TYR A 38 -7.79 8.10 -12.29
CA TYR A 38 -8.55 6.91 -11.95
C TYR A 38 -10.03 7.24 -11.80
N LYS A 39 -10.88 6.52 -12.53
CA LYS A 39 -12.33 6.69 -12.41
C LYS A 39 -12.78 6.31 -11.00
N SER A 40 -13.36 7.26 -10.29
CA SER A 40 -14.03 7.01 -9.02
C SER A 40 -15.38 6.34 -9.21
N GLY A 41 -15.87 5.66 -8.17
CA GLY A 41 -17.24 5.11 -8.15
C GLY A 41 -17.44 3.88 -9.05
N VAL A 42 -16.36 3.24 -9.50
CA VAL A 42 -16.43 1.95 -10.19
C VAL A 42 -17.07 0.93 -9.24
N LYS A 43 -18.22 0.40 -9.64
CA LYS A 43 -18.89 -0.67 -8.89
C LYS A 43 -18.28 -2.00 -9.29
N ILE A 44 -17.79 -2.73 -8.30
CA ILE A 44 -17.33 -4.11 -8.43
C ILE A 44 -18.45 -5.02 -7.96
N SER A 45 -18.71 -6.11 -8.67
CA SER A 45 -19.76 -7.04 -8.27
C SER A 45 -19.37 -7.79 -6.99
N GLU A 46 -20.36 -8.22 -6.21
CA GLU A 46 -20.09 -9.07 -5.03
C GLU A 46 -19.37 -10.36 -5.41
N GLY A 47 -19.68 -10.91 -6.59
CA GLY A 47 -19.00 -12.09 -7.15
C GLY A 47 -17.52 -11.87 -7.39
N ASP A 48 -17.13 -10.71 -7.93
CA ASP A 48 -15.72 -10.38 -8.20
C ASP A 48 -14.93 -10.20 -6.89
N ILE A 49 -15.54 -9.60 -5.87
CA ILE A 49 -14.94 -9.46 -4.54
C ILE A 49 -14.81 -10.83 -3.86
N ALA A 50 -15.83 -11.68 -3.96
CA ALA A 50 -15.83 -13.02 -3.37
C ALA A 50 -14.73 -13.93 -3.95
N GLN A 51 -14.27 -13.68 -5.17
CA GLN A 51 -13.14 -14.39 -5.78
C GLN A 51 -11.77 -13.97 -5.21
N LEU A 52 -11.66 -12.89 -4.43
CA LEU A 52 -10.39 -12.48 -3.84
C LEU A 52 -9.96 -13.49 -2.76
N GLN A 53 -8.70 -13.93 -2.80
CA GLN A 53 -8.13 -14.80 -1.78
C GLN A 53 -7.66 -13.97 -0.57
N ILE A 54 -8.62 -13.43 0.18
CA ILE A 54 -8.36 -12.62 1.37
C ILE A 54 -8.37 -13.50 2.61
N GLN A 55 -7.28 -13.48 3.37
CA GLN A 55 -7.16 -14.11 4.68
C GLN A 55 -7.12 -13.02 5.77
N PRO A 56 -8.21 -12.83 6.55
CA PRO A 56 -8.22 -11.88 7.66
C PRO A 56 -7.27 -12.30 8.78
N HIS A 57 -6.65 -11.32 9.44
CA HIS A 57 -5.81 -11.54 10.63
C HIS A 57 -6.63 -11.40 11.92
N SER A 58 -6.15 -11.95 13.03
CA SER A 58 -6.86 -11.91 14.31
C SER A 58 -7.03 -10.50 14.89
N LEU A 59 -6.03 -9.63 14.70
CA LEU A 59 -6.07 -8.25 15.15
C LEU A 59 -6.68 -7.37 14.06
N ASN A 60 -7.81 -6.73 14.35
CA ASN A 60 -8.54 -5.86 13.41
C ASN A 60 -8.81 -6.51 12.04
N PRO A 61 -9.51 -7.67 11.99
CA PRO A 61 -9.70 -8.48 10.78
C PRO A 61 -10.32 -7.72 9.59
N LYS A 62 -11.09 -6.66 9.86
CA LYS A 62 -11.68 -5.81 8.82
C LYS A 62 -10.63 -4.97 8.06
N TRP A 63 -9.45 -4.76 8.65
CA TRP A 63 -8.40 -3.86 8.16
C TRP A 63 -7.12 -4.62 7.85
N ASN A 64 -6.83 -5.65 8.65
CA ASN A 64 -5.61 -6.43 8.56
C ASN A 64 -5.92 -7.77 7.90
N TYR A 65 -5.40 -7.97 6.70
CA TYR A 65 -5.58 -9.18 5.93
C TYR A 65 -4.38 -9.43 5.01
N THR A 66 -4.19 -10.68 4.62
CA THR A 66 -3.30 -11.07 3.53
C THR A 66 -4.14 -11.28 2.27
N LEU A 67 -3.75 -10.66 1.16
CA LEU A 67 -4.32 -10.95 -0.16
C LEU A 67 -3.31 -11.82 -0.94
N SER A 68 -3.73 -13.03 -1.30
CA SER A 68 -2.90 -13.97 -2.07
C SER A 68 -3.20 -13.88 -3.57
N SER A 69 -2.20 -14.24 -4.39
CA SER A 69 -2.39 -14.35 -5.85
C SER A 69 -3.41 -15.43 -6.16
N ARG A 70 -4.41 -15.11 -6.99
CA ARG A 70 -5.38 -16.09 -7.51
C ARG A 70 -4.71 -17.13 -8.40
N ASP A 71 -3.59 -16.76 -9.03
CA ASP A 71 -2.78 -17.64 -9.87
C ASP A 71 -1.58 -18.18 -9.10
N VAL A 72 -1.43 -19.50 -9.05
CA VAL A 72 -0.16 -20.15 -8.74
C VAL A 72 0.70 -20.02 -9.99
N HIS A 73 1.38 -18.89 -10.17
CA HIS A 73 2.45 -18.84 -11.16
C HIS A 73 3.58 -19.74 -10.62
N PRO A 74 3.97 -20.82 -11.31
CA PRO A 74 5.12 -21.60 -10.87
C PRO A 74 6.33 -20.67 -10.86
N LEU A 75 7.00 -20.57 -9.72
CA LEU A 75 8.27 -19.87 -9.61
C LEU A 75 9.21 -20.49 -10.64
N LYS A 76 9.65 -19.69 -11.63
CA LYS A 76 10.75 -20.04 -12.52
C LYS A 76 12.06 -20.06 -11.74
#